data_AF-A0A1G0FDT8-F1
#
_entry.id   AF-A0A1G0FDT8-F1
#
_cell.length_a   1.000
_cell.length_b   1.000
_cell.length_c   1.000
_cell.angle_alpha   90.00
_cell.angle_beta   90.00
_cell.angle_gamma   90.00
#
_symmetry.space_group_name_H-M   'P 1'
#
loop_
_entity.id
_entity.type
_entity.pdbx_description
1 polymer ?
#
loop_
_entity_poly.entity_id
_entity_poly.type
_entity_poly.pdbx_seq_one_letter_code
_entity_poly.pdbx_strand_id
1 'polypeptide(L)'
;MKYRKEHPERYKKWLENGKPKRIIWMKEWREKNRERNRFLAWKYKLENVFGINIDDYEEMFKEQSGKCAICEVRLDKLEIDHNHITGKIRGLLCGLCNKGLGLFRDNSGLLERAMNYLIKNV
;
A
#
# COMPACT_ATOMS: atom_id res chain seq x y z
N MET A 1 -0.47 24.69 -21.17
CA MET A 1 -0.06 26.11 -21.08
C MET A 1 -0.79 27.02 -22.07
N LYS A 2 -1.10 26.59 -23.31
CA LYS A 2 -1.82 27.38 -24.34
C LYS A 2 -3.18 27.95 -23.89
N TYR A 3 -4.11 27.11 -23.43
CA TYR A 3 -5.46 27.51 -23.01
C TYR A 3 -5.53 28.63 -21.95
N ARG A 4 -4.56 28.65 -21.00
CA ARG A 4 -4.49 29.71 -19.97
C ARG A 4 -4.10 31.07 -20.56
N LYS A 5 -3.22 31.07 -21.56
CA LYS A 5 -2.78 32.29 -22.26
C LYS A 5 -3.85 32.80 -23.23
N GLU A 6 -4.58 31.88 -23.86
CA GLU A 6 -5.64 32.20 -24.85
C GLU A 6 -6.94 32.68 -24.19
N HIS A 7 -7.22 32.28 -22.93
CA HIS A 7 -8.45 32.65 -22.22
C HIS A 7 -8.19 33.06 -20.74
N PRO A 8 -7.46 34.16 -20.51
CA PRO A 8 -7.02 34.56 -19.17
C PRO A 8 -8.19 34.89 -18.23
N GLU A 9 -9.20 35.61 -18.72
CA GLU A 9 -10.43 35.96 -17.97
C GLU A 9 -11.21 34.71 -17.51
N ARG A 10 -11.44 33.76 -18.43
CA ARG A 10 -12.16 32.51 -18.12
C ARG A 10 -11.37 31.64 -17.14
N TYR A 11 -10.05 31.62 -17.27
CA TYR A 11 -9.18 30.90 -16.35
C TYR A 11 -9.17 31.56 -14.95
N LYS A 12 -9.15 32.89 -14.87
CA LYS A 12 -9.27 33.64 -13.60
C LYS A 12 -10.60 33.37 -12.90
N LYS A 13 -11.71 33.44 -13.64
CA LYS A 13 -13.05 33.09 -13.11
C LYS A 13 -13.13 31.65 -12.62
N TRP A 14 -12.46 30.71 -13.32
CA TRP A 14 -12.34 29.33 -12.87
C TRP A 14 -11.49 29.20 -11.59
N LEU A 15 -10.39 29.96 -11.45
CA LEU A 15 -9.58 29.95 -10.22
C LEU A 15 -10.35 30.48 -9.01
N GLU A 16 -11.16 31.52 -9.18
CA GLU A 16 -11.92 32.15 -8.10
C GLU A 16 -13.13 31.30 -7.70
N ASN A 17 -13.90 30.80 -8.68
CA ASN A 17 -15.22 30.21 -8.40
C ASN A 17 -15.30 28.70 -8.68
N GLY A 18 -14.52 28.19 -9.63
CA GLY A 18 -14.60 26.79 -10.08
C GLY A 18 -13.65 25.86 -9.33
N LYS A 19 -12.40 26.30 -9.11
CA LYS A 19 -11.34 25.52 -8.48
C LYS A 19 -11.63 25.25 -7.01
N PRO A 20 -12.06 26.22 -6.17
CA PRO A 20 -12.42 25.94 -4.78
C PRO A 20 -13.60 24.96 -4.68
N LYS A 21 -14.66 25.18 -5.49
CA LYS A 21 -15.82 24.26 -5.55
C LYS A 21 -15.41 22.85 -5.94
N ARG A 22 -14.53 22.70 -6.95
CA ARG A 22 -14.02 21.38 -7.38
C ARG A 22 -13.19 20.71 -6.29
N ILE A 23 -12.36 21.45 -5.55
CA ILE A 23 -11.56 20.91 -4.44
C ILE A 23 -12.48 20.38 -3.32
N ILE A 24 -13.49 21.16 -2.93
CA ILE A 24 -14.46 20.77 -1.90
C ILE A 24 -15.24 19.54 -2.37
N TRP A 25 -15.81 19.57 -3.57
CA TRP A 25 -16.51 18.43 -4.16
C TRP A 25 -15.62 17.18 -4.26
N MET A 26 -14.36 17.32 -4.68
CA MET A 26 -13.41 16.20 -4.73
C MET A 26 -13.11 15.63 -3.35
N LYS A 27 -13.01 16.49 -2.32
CA LYS A 27 -12.81 16.05 -0.94
C LYS A 27 -14.02 15.25 -0.45
N GLU A 28 -15.23 15.77 -0.65
CA GLU A 28 -16.48 15.09 -0.31
C GLU A 28 -16.65 13.77 -1.06
N TRP A 29 -16.36 13.78 -2.38
CA TRP A 29 -16.45 12.59 -3.21
C TRP A 29 -15.44 11.51 -2.75
N ARG A 30 -14.20 11.91 -2.44
CA ARG A 30 -13.17 10.98 -1.94
C ARG A 30 -13.57 10.37 -0.59
N GLU A 31 -14.16 11.15 0.30
CA GLU A 31 -14.63 10.63 1.59
C GLU A 31 -15.80 9.67 1.40
N LYS A 32 -16.82 10.07 0.65
CA LYS A 32 -17.99 9.22 0.34
C LYS A 32 -17.63 7.93 -0.39
N ASN A 33 -16.54 7.91 -1.17
CA ASN A 33 -16.09 6.75 -1.94
C ASN A 33 -14.81 6.12 -1.36
N ARG A 34 -14.44 6.43 -0.11
CA ARG A 34 -13.14 6.05 0.47
C ARG A 34 -12.93 4.54 0.46
N GLU A 35 -13.91 3.77 0.92
CA GLU A 35 -13.84 2.32 0.98
C GLU A 35 -13.79 1.68 -0.40
N ARG A 36 -14.70 2.10 -1.29
CA ARG A 36 -14.70 1.67 -2.70
C ARG A 36 -13.34 1.92 -3.36
N ASN A 37 -12.80 3.13 -3.22
CA ASN A 37 -11.53 3.50 -3.83
C ASN A 37 -10.36 2.69 -3.22
N ARG A 38 -10.39 2.41 -1.91
CA ARG A 38 -9.41 1.52 -1.26
C ARG A 38 -9.49 0.10 -1.78
N PHE A 39 -10.69 -0.45 -1.93
CA PHE A 39 -10.91 -1.78 -2.48
C PHE A 39 -10.39 -1.86 -3.93
N LEU A 40 -10.76 -0.91 -4.78
CA LEU A 40 -10.31 -0.87 -6.17
C LEU A 40 -8.79 -0.73 -6.28
N ALA A 41 -8.18 0.12 -5.45
CA ALA A 41 -6.72 0.28 -5.43
C ALA A 41 -6.01 -0.99 -4.93
N TRP A 42 -6.59 -1.69 -3.95
CA TRP A 42 -6.06 -2.96 -3.46
C TRP A 42 -6.17 -4.05 -4.53
N LYS A 43 -7.35 -4.22 -5.13
CA LYS A 43 -7.58 -5.16 -6.24
C LYS A 43 -6.63 -4.91 -7.41
N TYR A 44 -6.46 -3.65 -7.82
CA TYR A 44 -5.51 -3.29 -8.87
C TYR A 44 -4.08 -3.73 -8.53
N LYS A 45 -3.64 -3.57 -7.28
CA LYS A 45 -2.30 -4.00 -6.85
C LYS A 45 -2.15 -5.51 -6.87
N LEU A 46 -3.16 -6.27 -6.42
CA LEU A 46 -3.16 -7.73 -6.53
C LEU A 46 -2.86 -8.16 -7.96
N GLU A 47 -3.66 -7.65 -8.90
CA GLU A 47 -3.62 -8.09 -10.29
C GLU A 47 -2.36 -7.59 -11.04
N ASN A 48 -1.96 -6.33 -10.82
CA ASN A 48 -0.96 -5.66 -11.67
C ASN A 48 0.43 -5.59 -11.05
N VAL A 49 0.56 -5.75 -9.73
CA VAL A 49 1.87 -5.71 -9.04
C VAL A 49 2.27 -7.11 -8.59
N PHE A 50 1.33 -7.85 -8.02
CA PHE A 50 1.60 -9.16 -7.46
C PHE A 50 1.26 -10.31 -8.41
N GLY A 51 0.48 -10.04 -9.46
CA GLY A 51 0.09 -11.05 -10.45
C GLY A 51 -0.89 -12.10 -9.91
N ILE A 52 -1.65 -11.75 -8.87
CA ILE A 52 -2.63 -12.63 -8.23
C ILE A 52 -4.01 -11.99 -8.20
N ASN A 53 -5.06 -12.79 -8.06
CA ASN A 53 -6.43 -12.33 -7.87
C ASN A 53 -6.82 -12.33 -6.38
N ILE A 54 -8.10 -12.09 -6.08
CA ILE A 54 -8.63 -12.06 -4.71
C ILE A 54 -8.66 -13.47 -4.11
N ASP A 55 -9.06 -14.47 -4.89
CA ASP A 55 -9.16 -15.87 -4.44
C ASP A 55 -7.78 -16.41 -4.06
N ASP A 56 -6.75 -16.09 -4.84
CA ASP A 56 -5.35 -16.44 -4.53
C ASP A 56 -4.91 -15.84 -3.18
N TYR A 57 -5.26 -14.57 -2.91
CA TYR A 57 -4.97 -13.94 -1.63
C TYR A 57 -5.74 -14.60 -0.47
N GLU A 58 -7.00 -14.93 -0.67
CA GLU A 58 -7.83 -15.61 0.33
C GLU A 58 -7.33 -17.03 0.62
N GLU A 59 -6.84 -17.75 -0.39
CA GLU A 59 -6.18 -19.04 -0.24
C GLU A 59 -4.91 -18.91 0.61
N MET A 60 -4.00 -17.99 0.26
CA MET A 60 -2.82 -17.69 1.07
C MET A 60 -3.18 -17.32 2.52
N PHE A 61 -4.22 -16.52 2.71
CA PHE A 61 -4.68 -16.11 4.03
C PHE A 61 -5.19 -17.30 4.84
N LYS A 62 -5.93 -18.20 4.20
CA LYS A 62 -6.43 -19.43 4.82
C LYS A 62 -5.29 -20.41 5.14
N GLU A 63 -4.34 -20.61 4.24
CA GLU A 63 -3.15 -21.44 4.45
C GLU A 63 -2.33 -20.94 5.65
N GLN A 64 -2.20 -19.62 5.78
CA GLN A 64 -1.56 -19.00 6.94
C GLN A 64 -2.45 -18.90 8.19
N SER A 65 -3.67 -19.45 8.16
CA SER A 65 -4.63 -19.36 9.27
C SER A 65 -4.90 -17.93 9.74
N GLY A 66 -4.85 -16.97 8.82
CA GLY A 66 -4.99 -15.53 9.08
C GLY A 66 -3.89 -14.94 9.97
N LYS A 67 -2.72 -15.59 10.04
CA LYS A 67 -1.58 -15.18 10.88
C LYS A 67 -0.44 -14.62 10.05
N CYS A 68 0.27 -13.65 10.63
CA CYS A 68 1.54 -13.16 10.08
C CYS A 68 2.57 -14.31 9.97
N ALA A 69 3.22 -14.46 8.82
CA ALA A 69 4.24 -15.51 8.62
C ALA A 69 5.53 -15.32 9.46
N ILE A 70 5.72 -14.15 10.10
CA ILE A 70 6.89 -13.86 10.95
C ILE A 70 6.54 -13.93 12.44
N CYS A 71 5.55 -13.18 12.89
CA CYS A 71 5.23 -13.06 14.32
C CYS A 71 4.01 -13.88 14.76
N GLU A 72 3.37 -14.61 13.83
CA GLU A 72 2.23 -15.50 14.07
C GLU A 72 0.97 -14.85 14.68
N VAL A 73 0.95 -13.52 14.81
CA VAL A 73 -0.21 -12.77 15.27
C VAL A 73 -1.33 -12.89 14.23
N ARG A 74 -2.53 -13.30 14.70
CA ARG A 74 -3.75 -13.37 13.89
C ARG A 74 -4.33 -11.98 13.66
N LEU A 75 -4.68 -11.68 12.42
CA LEU A 75 -5.26 -10.40 12.01
C LEU A 75 -6.35 -10.63 10.96
N ASP A 76 -7.30 -9.72 10.86
CA ASP A 76 -8.35 -9.78 9.83
C ASP A 76 -7.83 -9.42 8.43
N LYS A 77 -6.65 -8.81 8.35
CA LYS A 77 -5.99 -8.44 7.10
C LYS A 77 -4.48 -8.46 7.25
N LEU A 78 -3.82 -9.01 6.24
CA LEU A 78 -2.37 -9.05 6.13
C LEU A 78 -1.89 -8.37 4.84
N GLU A 79 -0.65 -7.89 4.85
CA GLU A 79 0.02 -7.30 3.70
C GLU A 79 0.77 -8.38 2.92
N ILE A 80 0.79 -8.28 1.59
CA ILE A 80 1.58 -9.19 0.75
C ILE A 80 3.03 -8.74 0.80
N ASP A 81 3.89 -9.65 1.24
CA ASP A 81 5.33 -9.51 1.17
C ASP A 81 5.89 -10.21 -0.07
N HIS A 82 6.83 -9.55 -0.74
CA HIS A 82 7.42 -10.03 -1.99
C HIS A 82 8.86 -9.61 -2.09
N ASN A 83 9.64 -10.38 -2.85
CA ASN A 83 11.01 -10.02 -3.16
C ASN A 83 11.03 -8.85 -4.16
N HIS A 84 11.63 -7.72 -3.79
CA HIS A 84 11.69 -6.51 -4.61
C HIS A 84 12.56 -6.63 -5.88
N ILE A 85 13.34 -7.71 -6.04
CA ILE A 85 14.16 -7.97 -7.23
C ILE A 85 13.43 -8.90 -8.20
N THR A 86 12.85 -9.99 -7.69
CA THR A 86 12.25 -11.04 -8.53
C THR A 86 10.73 -10.91 -8.68
N GLY A 87 10.08 -10.09 -7.85
CA GLY A 87 8.62 -10.02 -7.77
C GLY A 87 7.98 -11.23 -7.08
N LYS A 88 8.75 -12.26 -6.71
CA LYS A 88 8.21 -13.48 -6.10
C LYS A 88 7.60 -13.18 -4.74
N ILE A 89 6.33 -13.54 -4.56
CA ILE A 89 5.63 -13.46 -3.28
C ILE A 89 6.32 -14.38 -2.25
N ARG A 90 6.58 -13.86 -1.06
CA ARG A 90 7.15 -14.58 0.08
C ARG A 90 6.06 -15.09 1.03
N GLY A 91 4.99 -14.31 1.23
CA GLY A 91 3.86 -14.66 2.09
C GLY A 91 3.08 -13.43 2.55
N LEU A 92 2.20 -13.61 3.53
CA LEU A 92 1.42 -12.54 4.14
C LEU A 92 1.98 -12.15 5.51
N LEU A 93 2.19 -10.86 5.73
CA LEU A 93 2.76 -10.31 6.96
C LEU A 93 1.83 -9.28 7.60
N CYS A 94 1.94 -9.10 8.92
CA CYS A 94 1.37 -7.92 9.54
C CYS A 94 2.14 -6.66 9.09
N GLY A 95 1.50 -5.49 9.13
CA GLY A 95 2.12 -4.25 8.68
C GLY A 95 3.40 -3.86 9.46
N LEU A 96 3.53 -4.31 10.71
CA LEU A 96 4.74 -4.07 11.51
C LEU A 96 5.92 -4.93 11.04
N CYS A 97 5.70 -6.24 10.84
CA CYS A 97 6.74 -7.13 10.33
C CYS A 97 7.15 -6.74 8.91
N ASN A 98 6.19 -6.44 8.03
CA ASN A 98 6.46 -6.02 6.65
C ASN A 98 7.30 -4.73 6.62
N LYS A 99 6.90 -3.71 7.38
CA LYS A 99 7.68 -2.48 7.54
C LYS A 99 9.06 -2.74 8.14
N GLY A 100 9.14 -3.64 9.11
CA GLY A 100 10.40 -4.08 9.72
C GLY A 100 11.39 -4.59 8.69
N LEU A 101 10.97 -5.50 7.81
CA LEU A 101 11.83 -5.98 6.71
C LEU A 101 12.32 -4.84 5.82
N GLY A 102 11.42 -3.91 5.45
CA GLY A 102 11.78 -2.72 4.68
C GLY A 102 12.78 -1.79 5.38
N LEU A 103 12.69 -1.63 6.70
CA LEU A 103 13.64 -0.84 7.50
C LEU A 103 15.04 -1.48 7.52
N PHE A 104 15.10 -2.82 7.44
CA PHE A 104 16.33 -3.58 7.22
C PHE A 104 16.69 -3.76 5.74
N ARG A 105 16.03 -3.03 4.83
CA ARG A 105 16.27 -3.01 3.37
C ARG A 105 16.16 -4.38 2.73
N ASP A 106 15.28 -5.24 3.25
CA ASP A 106 15.13 -6.64 2.83
C ASP A 106 16.45 -7.44 2.83
N ASN A 107 17.41 -7.02 3.66
CA ASN A 107 18.76 -7.58 3.68
C ASN A 107 18.92 -8.55 4.87
N SER A 108 19.00 -9.85 4.58
CA SER A 108 19.18 -10.90 5.58
C SER A 108 20.44 -10.71 6.43
N GLY A 109 21.54 -10.24 5.83
CA GLY A 109 22.78 -9.97 6.56
C GLY A 109 22.67 -8.80 7.55
N LEU A 110 21.84 -7.78 7.27
CA LEU A 110 21.54 -6.72 8.25
C LEU A 110 20.66 -7.24 9.39
N LEU A 111 19.67 -8.09 9.09
CA LEU A 111 18.83 -8.73 10.10
C LEU A 111 19.64 -9.64 11.03
N GLU A 112 20.55 -10.43 10.47
CA GLU A 112 21.45 -11.30 11.25
C GLU A 112 22.36 -10.48 12.17
N ARG A 113 22.94 -9.37 11.68
CA ARG A 113 23.71 -8.45 12.53
C ARG A 113 22.88 -7.84 13.65
N ALA A 114 21.62 -7.47 13.38
CA ALA A 114 20.73 -6.94 14.40
C ALA A 114 20.38 -7.99 15.47
N MET A 115 20.11 -9.24 15.05
CA MET A 115 19.91 -10.36 15.96
C MET A 115 21.15 -10.60 16.83
N ASN A 116 22.34 -10.66 16.23
CA ASN A 116 23.60 -10.83 16.95
C ASN A 116 23.88 -9.69 17.94
N TYR A 117 23.53 -8.45 17.59
CA TYR A 117 23.64 -7.30 18.49
C TYR A 117 22.74 -7.47 19.71
N LEU A 118 21.49 -7.92 19.54
CA LEU A 118 20.60 -8.18 20.67
C LEU A 118 21.16 -9.27 21.58
N ILE A 119 21.58 -10.41 21.01
CA ILE A 119 22.10 -11.57 21.77
C ILE A 119 23.36 -11.20 22.57
N LYS A 120 24.27 -10.40 21.99
CA LYS A 120 25.53 -10.01 22.63
C LYS A 120 25.34 -9.05 23.82
N ASN A 121 24.22 -8.33 23.87
CA ASN A 121 23.94 -7.30 24.87
C ASN A 121 22.76 -7.69 25.78
N VAL A 122 22.62 -8.99 26.06
CA VAL A 122 21.75 -9.52 27.12
C VAL A 122 22.52 -9.59 28.43
#